data_AF-A0A800F937-F1
#
_entry.id   AF-A0A800F937-F1
#
_cell.length_a   1.000
_cell.length_b   1.000
_cell.length_c   1.000
_cell.angle_alpha   90.00
_cell.angle_beta   90.00
_cell.angle_gamma   90.00
#
_symmetry.space_group_name_H-M   'P 1'
#
loop_
_entity.id
_entity.type
_entity.pdbx_description
1 polymer ?
#
loop_
_entity_poly.entity_id
_entity_poly.type
_entity_poly.pdbx_seq_one_letter_code
_entity_poly.pdbx_strand_id
1 'polypeptide(L)' 'MTTLDVDRLRRETPGTTRVNHLNNAGAGLMPDPVYRTVVEHLELESQIGGYEAADKRRDEIAAVYRSVGRLIGADARNIA' A
#
# COMPACT_ATOMS: atom_id res chain seq x y z
N MET A 1 -15.61 -15.43 11.23
CA MET A 1 -15.09 -14.10 10.81
C MET A 1 -14.67 -13.35 12.04
N THR A 2 -13.42 -12.89 12.12
CA THR A 2 -12.99 -11.94 13.15
C THR A 2 -13.59 -10.57 12.84
N THR A 3 -14.13 -9.90 13.86
CA THR A 3 -14.66 -8.54 13.74
C THR A 3 -13.56 -7.56 13.34
N LEU A 4 -13.85 -6.67 12.39
CA LEU A 4 -12.92 -5.60 11.99
C LEU A 4 -12.99 -4.43 12.98
N ASP A 5 -11.84 -3.88 13.33
CA ASP A 5 -11.73 -2.61 14.07
C ASP A 5 -11.93 -1.44 13.11
N VAL A 6 -13.19 -1.02 12.95
CA VAL A 6 -13.58 0.06 12.04
C VAL A 6 -12.99 1.40 12.44
N ASP A 7 -12.86 1.66 13.74
CA ASP A 7 -12.35 2.93 14.24
C ASP A 7 -10.86 3.08 13.92
N ARG A 8 -10.08 2.00 14.03
CA ARG A 8 -8.68 1.99 13.57
C ARG A 8 -8.58 2.21 12.07
N LEU A 9 -9.39 1.49 11.26
CA LEU A 9 -9.36 1.63 9.80
C LEU A 9 -9.68 3.06 9.33
N ARG A 10 -10.62 3.74 10.00
CA ARG A 10 -10.94 5.15 9.72
C ARG A 10 -9.81 6.09 10.13
N ARG A 11 -9.20 5.90 11.31
CA ARG A 11 -8.03 6.68 11.74
C ARG A 11 -6.86 6.55 10.77
N GLU A 12 -6.65 5.35 10.23
CA GLU A 12 -5.62 5.08 9.22
C GLU A 12 -6.00 5.56 7.81
N THR A 13 -7.21 6.07 7.59
CA THR A 13 -7.67 6.58 6.29
C THR A 13 -8.19 8.01 6.44
N PRO A 14 -7.31 9.04 6.47
CA PRO A 14 -7.68 10.39 6.86
C PRO A 14 -8.78 11.03 6.00
N GLY A 15 -8.94 10.62 4.74
CA GLY A 15 -10.03 11.11 3.90
C GLY A 15 -11.43 10.87 4.51
N THR A 16 -11.57 9.86 5.37
CA THR A 16 -12.84 9.53 6.04
C THR A 16 -13.30 10.58 7.05
N THR A 17 -12.40 11.45 7.54
CA THR A 17 -12.77 12.54 8.47
C THR A 17 -13.22 13.80 7.74
N ARG A 18 -13.04 13.86 6.42
CA ARG A 18 -13.26 15.06 5.61
C ARG A 18 -14.50 14.97 4.73
N VAL A 19 -14.81 13.77 4.23
CA VAL A 19 -15.88 13.55 3.26
C VAL A 19 -16.63 12.25 3.53
N ASN A 20 -17.92 12.24 3.21
CA ASN A 20 -18.70 11.01 3.05
C ASN A 20 -18.42 10.43 1.67
N HIS A 21 -17.34 9.65 1.54
CA HIS A 21 -16.90 9.10 0.25
C HIS A 21 -17.76 7.92 -0.19
N LEU A 22 -18.77 8.19 -1.02
CA LEU A 22 -19.68 7.18 -1.57
C LEU A 22 -19.29 6.69 -2.97
N ASN A 23 -18.12 7.08 -3.47
CA ASN A 23 -17.60 6.69 -4.79
C ASN A 23 -16.43 5.68 -4.72
N ASN A 24 -16.49 4.73 -3.77
CA ASN A 24 -15.42 3.72 -3.59
C ASN A 24 -15.24 2.79 -4.79
N ALA A 25 -16.30 2.58 -5.59
CA ALA A 25 -16.22 1.75 -6.79
C ALA A 25 -15.34 2.37 -7.90
N GLY A 26 -15.24 3.71 -7.94
CA GLY A 26 -14.32 4.39 -8.84
C GLY A 26 -12.88 4.36 -8.31
N ALA A 27 -12.70 4.75 -7.05
CA ALA A 27 -11.44 4.61 -6.33
C ALA A 27 -11.68 4.71 -4.81
N GLY A 28 -10.99 3.87 -4.04
CA GLY A 28 -10.97 3.99 -2.58
C GLY A 28 -10.11 5.16 -2.11
N LEU A 29 -10.41 5.69 -0.92
CA LEU A 29 -9.51 6.62 -0.24
C LEU A 29 -8.23 5.88 0.16
N MET A 30 -7.06 6.51 -0.03
CA MET A 30 -5.78 5.90 0.35
C MET A 30 -5.61 5.86 1.88
N PRO A 31 -5.30 4.70 2.46
CA PRO A 31 -4.80 4.64 3.84
C PRO A 31 -3.42 5.31 3.97
N ASP A 32 -3.17 5.92 5.11
CA ASP A 32 -1.89 6.54 5.48
C ASP A 32 -0.67 5.66 5.28
N PRO A 33 -0.66 4.36 5.67
CA PRO A 33 0.52 3.52 5.43
C PRO A 33 0.85 3.39 3.94
N VAL A 34 -0.15 3.32 3.06
CA VAL A 34 0.07 3.25 1.61
C VAL A 34 0.64 4.57 1.10
N TYR A 35 0.02 5.69 1.47
CA TYR A 35 0.48 7.02 1.06
C TYR A 35 1.93 7.29 1.51
N ARG A 36 2.24 7.01 2.78
CA ARG A 36 3.56 7.25 3.35
C ARG A 36 4.64 6.41 2.69
N THR A 37 4.41 5.10 2.48
CA THR A 37 5.40 4.25 1.80
C THR A 37 5.73 4.74 0.40
N VAL A 38 4.74 5.19 -0.38
CA VAL A 38 4.98 5.74 -1.73
C VAL A 38 5.79 7.03 -1.66
N VAL A 39 5.40 7.97 -0.80
CA VAL A 39 6.10 9.26 -0.66
C VAL A 39 7.53 9.06 -0.16
N GLU A 40 7.75 8.21 0.84
CA GLU A 40 9.08 7.89 1.37
C GLU A 40 9.98 7.25 0.30
N HIS A 41 9.43 6.42 -0.58
CA HIS A 41 10.19 5.86 -1.70
C HIS A 41 10.60 6.95 -2.70
N LEU A 42 9.68 7.83 -3.09
CA LEU A 42 9.97 8.95 -3.99
C LEU A 42 10.98 9.94 -3.39
N GLU A 43 10.88 10.20 -2.09
CA GLU A 43 11.87 11.00 -1.37
C GLU A 43 13.25 10.33 -1.38
N LEU A 44 13.31 9.01 -1.21
CA LEU A 44 14.56 8.26 -1.30
C LEU A 44 15.14 8.32 -2.72
N GLU A 45 14.32 8.09 -3.75
CA GLU A 45 14.74 8.21 -5.16
C GLU A 45 15.34 9.60 -5.45
N SER A 46 14.73 10.67 -4.91
CA SER A 46 15.24 12.03 -5.08
C SER A 46 16.61 12.28 -4.43
N GLN A 47 16.95 11.50 -3.40
CA GLN A 47 18.20 11.66 -2.64
C GLN A 47 19.35 10.85 -3.21
N ILE A 48 19.07 9.64 -3.72
CA ILE A 48 20.13 8.68 -4.09
C ILE A 48 20.03 8.14 -5.52
N GLY A 49 18.99 8.52 -6.27
CA GLY A 49 18.70 7.95 -7.59
C GLY A 49 17.74 6.77 -7.52
N GLY A 50 17.00 6.56 -8.62
CA GLY A 50 15.95 5.54 -8.69
C GLY A 50 16.47 4.11 -8.59
N TYR A 51 17.62 3.81 -9.20
CA TYR A 51 18.19 2.47 -9.16
C TYR A 51 18.73 2.11 -7.77
N GLU A 52 19.39 3.05 -7.13
CA GLU A 52 19.95 2.91 -5.79
C GLU A 52 18.83 2.77 -4.75
N ALA A 53 17.74 3.54 -4.90
CA ALA A 53 16.55 3.41 -4.06
C ALA A 53 15.85 2.06 -4.26
N ALA A 54 15.71 1.60 -5.52
CA ALA A 54 15.14 0.30 -5.84
C ALA A 54 15.98 -0.86 -5.28
N ASP A 55 17.31 -0.82 -5.42
CA ASP A 55 18.19 -1.83 -4.84
C ASP A 55 18.13 -1.82 -3.31
N LYS A 56 18.03 -0.64 -2.68
CA LYS A 56 17.88 -0.51 -1.22
C LYS A 56 16.54 -1.04 -0.71
N ARG A 57 15.48 -1.02 -1.54
CA ARG A 57 14.12 -1.52 -1.21
C ARG A 57 13.77 -2.84 -1.91
N ARG A 58 14.77 -3.52 -2.48
CA ARG A 58 14.60 -4.74 -3.30
C ARG A 58 13.73 -5.79 -2.62
N ASP A 59 13.98 -6.07 -1.34
CA ASP A 59 13.26 -7.12 -0.61
C ASP A 59 11.78 -6.79 -0.39
N GLU A 60 11.47 -5.52 -0.12
CA GLU A 60 10.11 -5.03 0.05
C GLU A 60 9.34 -5.11 -1.27
N ILE A 61 9.96 -4.67 -2.37
CA ILE A 61 9.40 -4.75 -3.72
C ILE A 61 9.14 -6.22 -4.09
N ALA A 62 10.12 -7.10 -3.89
CA ALA A 62 9.98 -8.53 -4.18
C ALA A 62 8.92 -9.22 -3.30
N ALA A 63 8.69 -8.73 -2.08
CA ALA A 63 7.67 -9.28 -1.18
C ALA A 63 6.23 -9.04 -1.68
N VAL A 64 6.00 -8.06 -2.56
CA VAL A 64 4.66 -7.78 -3.12
C VAL A 64 4.07 -9.00 -3.81
N TYR A 65 4.86 -9.73 -4.60
CA TYR A 65 4.42 -10.95 -5.29
C TYR A 65 3.89 -12.02 -4.32
N ARG A 66 4.58 -12.21 -3.18
CA ARG A 66 4.12 -13.13 -2.13
C ARG A 66 2.85 -12.63 -1.45
N SER A 67 2.76 -11.34 -1.17
CA SER A 67 1.58 -10.73 -0.54
C SER A 67 0.35 -10.85 -1.43
N VAL A 68 0.47 -10.55 -2.73
CA VAL A 68 -0.61 -10.68 -3.70
C VAL A 68 -0.99 -12.15 -3.89
N GLY A 69 0.00 -13.04 -4.06
CA GLY A 69 -0.25 -14.49 -4.16
C GLY A 69 -1.07 -14.99 -2.96
N ARG A 70 -0.67 -14.65 -1.74
CA ARG A 70 -1.43 -14.99 -0.52
C ARG A 70 -2.85 -14.42 -0.53
N LEU A 71 -3.03 -13.18 -0.99
CA LEU A 71 -4.34 -12.51 -1.02
C LEU A 71 -5.33 -13.23 -1.94
N ILE A 72 -4.88 -13.66 -3.12
CA ILE A 72 -5.74 -14.31 -4.12
C ILE A 72 -5.68 -15.85 -4.10
N GLY A 73 -4.91 -16.44 -3.18
CA GLY A 73 -4.74 -17.89 -3.09
C GLY A 73 -3.87 -18.51 -4.19
N ALA A 74 -2.90 -17.77 -4.72
CA ALA A 74 -1.95 -18.20 -5.75
C ALA A 74 -0.51 -18.26 -5.23
N ASP A 75 0.36 -18.98 -5.94
CA ASP A 75 1.81 -18.92 -5.72
C ASP A 75 2.37 -17.58 -6.22
N ALA A 76 3.38 -17.05 -5.54
CA ALA A 76 4.03 -15.78 -5.90
C ALA A 76 4.59 -15.78 -7.34
N ARG A 77 5.05 -16.94 -7.84
CA ARG A 77 5.57 -17.08 -9.20
C ARG A 77 4.52 -16.87 -10.30
N ASN A 78 3.23 -16.89 -9.94
CA ASN A 78 2.12 -16.69 -10.86
C ASN A 78 1.65 -15.23 -10.90
N ILE A 79 2.30 -14.32 -10.16
CA ILE A 79 2.00 -12.90 -10.13
C ILE A 79 3.01 -12.19 -11.05
N ALA A 80 2.50 -11.40 -12.02
CA ALA A 80 3.29 -10.68 -13.02
C ALA A 80 3.71 -9.28 -12.55
#